data_AF-A0A349BM78-F1
#
_entry.id   AF-A0A349BM78-F1
#
_cell.length_a   1.000
_cell.length_b   1.000
_cell.length_c   1.000
_cell.angle_alpha   90.00
_cell.angle_beta   90.00
_cell.angle_gamma   90.00
#
_symmetry.space_group_name_H-M   'P 1'
#
loop_
_entity.id
_entity.type
_entity.pdbx_description
1 polymer ?
#
loop_
_entity_poly.entity_id
_entity_poly.type
_entity_poly.pdbx_seq_one_letter_code
_entity_poly.pdbx_strand_id
1 'polypeptide(L)' 'MSEDVRPRDLSNGALLSRRSDEYLIGVIKNGGASVGLSEVMPASGKSMSEEEINNIVQYVRSEICGCQYAKESE' A
#
# COMPACT_ATOMS: atom_id res chain seq x y z
N MET A 1 -19.78 -0.74 -16.07
CA MET A 1 -20.05 -0.26 -14.71
C MET A 1 -18.70 -0.06 -14.05
N SER A 2 -18.10 1.11 -14.25
CA SER A 2 -16.88 1.52 -13.53
C SER A 2 -17.36 2.35 -12.35
N GLU A 3 -18.09 1.72 -11.45
CA GLU A 3 -18.57 2.38 -10.24
C GLU A 3 -17.36 2.93 -9.48
N ASP A 4 -17.37 4.24 -9.25
CA ASP A 4 -16.42 5.08 -8.49
C ASP A 4 -15.52 4.30 -7.49
N VAL A 5 -14.49 3.61 -7.98
CA VAL A 5 -13.51 2.97 -7.11
C VAL A 5 -12.57 4.04 -6.60
N ARG A 6 -12.95 4.64 -5.48
CA ARG A 6 -12.14 5.67 -4.82
C ARG A 6 -10.95 5.03 -4.12
N PRO A 7 -9.74 5.63 -4.22
CA PRO A 7 -8.60 5.22 -3.42
C PRO A 7 -8.94 5.25 -1.94
N ARG A 8 -8.32 4.34 -1.17
CA ARG A 8 -8.41 4.40 0.29
C ARG A 8 -7.64 5.59 0.82
N ASP A 9 -8.06 6.09 1.96
CA ASP A 9 -7.34 7.12 2.70
C ASP A 9 -6.03 6.57 3.28
N LEU A 10 -4.91 7.02 2.71
CA LEU A 10 -3.56 6.64 3.15
C LEU A 10 -3.10 7.39 4.40
N SER A 11 -3.81 8.43 4.84
CA SER A 11 -3.54 9.10 6.12
C SER A 11 -4.16 8.35 7.31
N ASN A 12 -5.03 7.37 7.05
CA ASN A 12 -5.66 6.56 8.09
C ASN A 12 -4.64 5.56 8.68
N GLY A 13 -3.94 5.99 9.72
CA GLY A 13 -2.96 5.18 10.45
C GLY A 13 -3.54 3.88 11.00
N ALA A 14 -4.79 3.86 11.49
CA ALA A 14 -5.41 2.65 12.01
C ALA A 14 -5.59 1.56 10.92
N LEU A 15 -5.84 1.98 9.68
CA LEU A 15 -5.92 1.07 8.53
C LEU A 15 -4.54 0.55 8.13
N LEU A 16 -3.55 1.45 8.00
CA LEU A 16 -2.21 1.10 7.53
C LEU A 16 -1.34 0.41 8.59
N SER A 17 -1.61 0.61 9.87
CA SER A 17 -0.96 -0.13 10.96
C SER A 17 -1.32 -1.61 10.97
N ARG A 18 -2.42 -2.03 10.33
CA ARG A 18 -2.80 -3.45 10.21
C ARG A 18 -2.21 -4.14 8.97
N ARG A 19 -1.42 -3.42 8.17
CA ARG A 19 -0.81 -3.94 6.94
C ARG A 19 0.69 -3.93 7.14
N SER A 20 1.35 -5.05 6.82
CA SER A 20 2.81 -5.13 6.85
C SER A 20 3.42 -4.36 5.68
N ASP A 21 4.69 -4.02 5.79
CA ASP A 21 5.42 -3.32 4.74
C ASP A 21 5.49 -4.18 3.49
N GLU A 22 5.76 -5.48 3.65
CA GLU A 22 5.83 -6.44 2.55
C GLU A 22 4.51 -6.55 1.79
N TYR A 23 3.39 -6.49 2.52
CA TYR A 23 2.07 -6.43 1.89
C TYR A 23 1.93 -5.17 1.05
N LEU A 24 2.22 -3.99 1.61
CA LEU A 24 2.11 -2.71 0.90
C LEU A 24 3.03 -2.64 -0.33
N ILE A 25 4.27 -3.11 -0.19
CA ILE A 25 5.24 -3.25 -1.29
C ILE A 25 4.65 -4.16 -2.38
N GLY A 26 4.10 -5.31 -2.00
CA GLY A 26 3.46 -6.25 -2.91
C GLY A 26 2.30 -5.64 -3.68
N VAL A 27 1.45 -4.84 -3.02
CA VAL A 27 0.33 -4.14 -3.66
C VAL A 27 0.83 -3.12 -4.68
N ILE A 28 1.83 -2.31 -4.35
CA ILE A 28 2.38 -1.31 -5.28
C ILE A 28 3.07 -2.00 -6.45
N LYS A 29 3.84 -3.06 -6.19
CA LYS A 29 4.61 -3.80 -7.20
C LYS A 29 3.72 -4.52 -8.19
N ASN A 30 2.67 -5.19 -7.72
CA ASN A 30 1.85 -6.10 -8.52
C ASN A 30 0.45 -5.55 -8.86
N GLY A 31 0.08 -4.39 -8.32
CA GLY A 31 -1.23 -3.77 -8.52
C GLY A 31 -2.29 -4.30 -7.55
N GLY A 32 -3.46 -3.67 -7.55
CA GLY A 32 -4.54 -4.03 -6.61
C GLY A 32 -5.10 -5.43 -6.85
N ALA A 33 -5.22 -5.84 -8.11
CA ALA A 33 -5.77 -7.15 -8.48
C ALA A 33 -5.01 -8.33 -7.84
N SER A 34 -3.71 -8.22 -7.63
CA SER A 34 -2.88 -9.33 -7.12
C SER A 34 -3.17 -9.71 -5.67
N VAL A 35 -3.84 -8.84 -4.92
CA VAL A 35 -4.22 -9.05 -3.52
C VAL A 35 -5.73 -9.00 -3.31
N GLY A 36 -6.51 -9.13 -4.39
CA GLY A 36 -7.98 -9.04 -4.34
C GLY A 36 -8.50 -7.62 -4.07
N LEU A 37 -7.69 -6.59 -4.31
CA LEU A 37 -8.13 -5.20 -4.36
C LEU A 37 -8.52 -4.82 -5.80
N SER A 38 -8.84 -3.55 -6.01
CA SER A 38 -9.36 -3.07 -7.28
C SER A 38 -8.39 -3.25 -8.46
N GLU A 39 -8.92 -3.71 -9.58
CA GLU A 39 -8.17 -3.88 -10.83
C GLU A 39 -7.74 -2.55 -11.46
N VAL A 40 -8.39 -1.43 -11.11
CA VAL A 40 -7.98 -0.09 -11.57
C VAL A 40 -6.72 0.44 -10.89
N MET A 41 -6.20 -0.23 -9.86
CA MET A 41 -4.88 0.09 -9.31
C MET A 41 -3.80 -0.68 -10.10
N PRO A 42 -3.05 -0.01 -11.01
CA PRO A 42 -2.07 -0.69 -11.86
C PRO A 42 -0.85 -1.14 -11.07
N ALA A 43 -0.13 -2.12 -11.63
CA ALA A 43 1.16 -2.56 -11.11
C ALA A 43 2.27 -1.55 -11.45
N SER A 44 3.00 -1.08 -10.44
CA SER A 44 4.14 -0.16 -10.61
C SER A 44 5.49 -0.87 -10.70
N GLY A 45 5.56 -2.19 -10.47
CA GLY A 45 6.82 -2.95 -10.43
C GLY A 45 7.60 -3.04 -11.75
N LYS A 46 7.00 -2.62 -12.88
CA LYS A 46 7.71 -2.49 -14.17
C LYS A 46 8.29 -1.09 -14.39
N SER A 47 7.81 -0.10 -13.64
CA SER A 47 8.17 1.32 -13.79
C SER A 47 9.07 1.81 -12.67
N MET A 48 9.07 1.14 -11.52
CA MET A 48 9.85 1.51 -10.32
C MET A 48 10.67 0.33 -9.84
N SER A 49 11.88 0.61 -9.35
CA SER A 49 12.71 -0.36 -8.64
C SER A 49 12.09 -0.74 -7.28
N GLU A 50 12.53 -1.85 -6.72
CA GLU A 50 12.07 -2.28 -5.39
C GLU A 50 12.46 -1.30 -4.29
N GLU A 51 13.63 -0.66 -4.42
CA GLU A 51 14.08 0.38 -3.50
C GLU A 51 13.17 1.61 -3.54
N GLU A 52 12.76 2.07 -4.72
CA GLU A 52 11.81 3.18 -4.86
C GLU A 52 10.45 2.83 -4.25
N ILE A 53 9.96 1.61 -4.45
CA ILE A 53 8.70 1.14 -3.84
C ILE A 53 8.82 1.11 -2.31
N ASN A 54 9.94 0.61 -1.78
CA ASN A 54 10.21 0.63 -0.35
C ASN A 54 10.22 2.06 0.21
N ASN A 55 10.88 2.98 -0.48
CA ASN A 55 10.93 4.39 -0.09
C ASN A 55 9.54 5.04 -0.08
N ILE A 56 8.66 4.70 -1.03
CA ILE A 56 7.27 5.16 -1.02
C ILE A 56 6.53 4.64 0.22
N VAL A 57 6.67 3.36 0.55
CA VAL A 57 6.01 2.79 1.73
C VAL A 57 6.49 3.48 3.00
N GLN A 58 7.80 3.73 3.12
CA GLN A 58 8.36 4.47 4.26
C GLN A 58 7.84 5.92 4.31
N TYR A 59 7.76 6.61 3.18
CA TYR A 59 7.19 7.97 3.11
C TYR A 59 5.70 7.98 3.54
N VAL A 60 4.91 7.00 3.09
CA VAL A 60 3.52 6.86 3.53
C VAL A 60 3.45 6.64 5.04
N ARG A 61 4.37 5.85 5.61
CA ARG A 61 4.42 5.60 7.05
C ARG A 61 4.83 6.82 7.87
N SER A 62 5.88 7.53 7.47
CA SER A 62 6.43 8.63 8.26
C SER A 62 5.67 9.93 8.03
N GLU A 63 5.38 10.29 6.77
CA GLU A 63 4.89 11.63 6.41
C GLU A 63 3.38 11.68 6.19
N ILE A 64 2.73 10.56 5.85
CA ILE A 64 1.29 10.56 5.51
C ILE A 64 0.43 10.03 6.66
N CYS A 65 0.68 8.83 7.15
CA CYS A 65 -0.10 8.24 8.25
C CYS A 65 0.50 8.43 9.64
N GLY A 66 1.81 8.72 9.72
CA GLY A 66 2.54 8.77 11.00
C GLY A 66 2.44 7.46 11.80
N CYS A 67 2.43 6.31 11.12
CA CYS A 67 2.01 5.03 11.68
C CYS A 67 3.00 3.90 11.41
N GLN A 68 3.05 2.90 12.30
CA GLN A 68 3.90 1.71 12.16
C GLN A 68 3.04 0.45 12.08
N TYR A 69 3.58 -0.61 11.49
CA TYR A 69 2.91 -1.91 11.48
C TYR A 69 2.78 -2.43 12.91
N ALA A 70 1.55 -2.55 13.38
CA ALA A 70 1.25 -3.25 14.61
C ALA A 70 1.39 -4.75 14.30
N LYS A 71 2.60 -5.29 14.47
CA LYS A 71 2.77 -6.73 14.67
C LYS A 71 1.94 -7.05 15.91
N GLU A 72 0.79 -7.68 15.72
CA GLU A 72 0.17 -8.45 16.79
C GLU A 72 1.24 -9.45 17.24
N SER A 73 1.83 -9.15 18.39
CA SER A 73 2.58 -10.08 19.19
C SER A 73 1.59 -11.15 19.65
N GLU A 74 1.59 -12.28 18.95
CA GLU A 74 1.13 -13.55 19.52
C GLU A 74 2.27 -14.20 20.29
#